data_AF-A0A255TE61-F1
#
_entry.id   AF-A0A255TE61-F1
#
_cell.length_a   1.000
_cell.length_b   1.000
_cell.length_c   1.000
_cell.angle_alpha   90.00
_cell.angle_beta   90.00
_cell.angle_gamma   90.00
#
_symmetry.space_group_name_H-M   'P 1'
#
loop_
_entity.id
_entity.type
_entity.pdbx_description
1 polymer ?
#
loop_
_entity_poly.entity_id
_entity_poly.type
_entity_poly.pdbx_seq_one_letter_code
_entity_poly.pdbx_strand_id
1 'polypeptide(L)'
;MTQKEFEIRTGVTLSADEYAGIEAVYMAAGEMDKDVFCAEWKKIGGSRLVMELFGEVMRQRGEIAHLKGEEQESRKLLSEAAEYLIEKSSERDDIGMRRQACRLIGEREVVMYKLNYDQALCDEDIVWIREQLS
;
A
#
# COMPACT_ATOMS: atom_id res chain seq x y z
N MET A 1 -18.06 6.94 14.43
CA MET A 1 -19.28 7.41 15.16
C MET A 1 -18.92 7.47 16.64
N THR A 2 -19.58 8.26 17.49
CA THR A 2 -19.29 8.21 18.95
C THR A 2 -20.19 7.22 19.67
N GLN A 3 -19.78 6.73 20.84
CA GLN A 3 -20.62 5.84 21.66
C GLN A 3 -22.01 6.43 21.89
N LYS A 4 -22.08 7.67 22.39
CA LYS A 4 -23.36 8.36 22.61
C LYS A 4 -24.21 8.46 21.34
N GLU A 5 -23.59 8.72 20.19
CA GLU A 5 -24.31 8.78 18.91
C GLU A 5 -24.90 7.41 18.53
N PHE A 6 -24.13 6.32 18.73
CA PHE A 6 -24.61 4.96 18.50
C PHE A 6 -25.74 4.60 19.47
N GLU A 7 -25.60 4.89 20.76
CA GLU A 7 -26.62 4.60 21.78
C GLU A 7 -27.93 5.38 21.49
N ILE A 8 -27.84 6.63 21.04
CA ILE A 8 -29.02 7.43 20.65
C ILE A 8 -29.72 6.82 19.43
N ARG A 9 -28.97 6.45 18.38
CA ARG A 9 -29.54 5.85 17.16
C ARG A 9 -30.07 4.44 17.41
N THR A 10 -29.46 3.70 18.34
CA THR A 10 -29.79 2.30 18.57
C THR A 10 -30.76 2.04 19.72
N GLY A 11 -30.80 2.90 20.72
CA GLY A 11 -31.51 2.69 21.97
C GLY A 11 -30.86 1.63 22.88
N VAL A 12 -29.64 1.20 22.58
CA VAL A 12 -28.88 0.24 23.38
C VAL A 12 -27.86 1.00 24.22
N THR A 13 -27.69 0.63 25.48
CA THR A 13 -26.62 1.15 26.35
C THR A 13 -25.47 0.16 26.36
N LEU A 14 -24.25 0.63 26.19
CA LEU A 14 -23.06 -0.21 26.12
C LEU A 14 -22.01 0.23 27.14
N SER A 15 -21.15 -0.70 27.53
CA SER A 15 -19.86 -0.36 28.12
C SER A 15 -18.89 0.16 27.06
N ALA A 16 -17.82 0.83 27.50
CA ALA A 16 -16.76 1.31 26.60
C ALA A 16 -16.10 0.16 25.82
N ASP A 17 -15.90 -0.99 26.46
CA ASP A 17 -15.27 -2.17 25.85
C ASP A 17 -16.17 -2.80 24.78
N GLU A 18 -17.47 -2.91 25.05
CA GLU A 18 -18.44 -3.40 24.05
C GLU A 18 -18.51 -2.45 22.85
N TYR A 19 -18.50 -1.14 23.11
CA TYR A 19 -18.53 -0.15 22.04
C TYR A 19 -17.27 -0.17 21.17
N ALA A 20 -16.09 -0.42 21.74
CA ALA A 20 -14.83 -0.44 21.00
C ALA A 20 -14.86 -1.45 19.82
N GLY A 21 -15.49 -2.62 20.01
CA GLY A 21 -15.68 -3.60 18.93
C GLY A 21 -16.61 -3.08 17.83
N ILE A 22 -17.70 -2.43 18.21
CA ILE A 22 -18.67 -1.86 17.25
C ILE A 22 -18.03 -0.73 16.44
N GLU A 23 -17.27 0.13 17.11
CA GLU A 23 -16.54 1.22 16.45
C GLU A 23 -15.53 0.66 15.46
N ALA A 24 -14.79 -0.39 15.80
CA ALA A 24 -13.87 -1.05 14.89
C ALA A 24 -14.59 -1.59 13.62
N VAL A 25 -15.76 -2.22 13.78
CA VAL A 25 -16.56 -2.69 12.63
C VAL A 25 -17.06 -1.51 11.79
N TYR A 26 -17.54 -0.44 12.43
CA TYR A 26 -17.99 0.77 11.72
C TYR A 26 -16.85 1.41 10.91
N MET A 27 -15.68 1.58 11.51
CA MET A 27 -14.51 2.13 10.83
C MET A 27 -14.04 1.22 9.68
N ALA A 28 -14.20 -0.10 9.81
CA ALA A 28 -13.85 -1.04 8.76
C ALA A 28 -14.84 -1.06 7.59
N ALA A 29 -16.09 -0.65 7.81
CA ALA A 29 -17.16 -0.58 6.81
C ALA A 29 -17.00 0.61 5.84
N GLY A 30 -16.00 1.47 6.03
CA GLY A 30 -15.66 2.56 5.10
C GLY A 30 -16.69 3.68 5.13
N GLU A 31 -17.21 4.06 3.97
CA GLU A 31 -18.15 5.19 3.80
C GLU A 31 -19.62 4.81 4.06
N MET A 32 -19.85 3.78 4.88
CA MET A 32 -21.22 3.37 5.23
C MET A 32 -21.93 4.47 6.03
N ASP A 33 -23.14 4.83 5.57
CA ASP A 33 -23.99 5.78 6.29
C ASP A 33 -24.27 5.29 7.72
N LYS A 34 -24.28 6.22 8.67
CA LYS A 34 -24.42 5.89 10.11
C LYS A 34 -25.78 5.31 10.45
N ASP A 35 -26.87 5.82 9.86
CA ASP A 35 -28.21 5.30 10.13
C ASP A 35 -28.38 3.91 9.55
N VAL A 36 -27.87 3.70 8.33
CA VAL A 36 -27.85 2.38 7.69
C VAL A 36 -27.04 1.39 8.52
N PHE A 37 -25.85 1.77 8.97
CA PHE A 37 -25.02 0.93 9.85
C PHE A 37 -25.75 0.56 11.14
N CYS A 38 -26.33 1.53 11.84
CA CYS A 38 -27.05 1.29 13.09
C CYS A 38 -28.27 0.36 12.88
N ALA A 39 -29.00 0.54 11.78
CA ALA A 39 -30.16 -0.28 11.45
C ALA A 39 -29.78 -1.74 11.16
N GLU A 40 -28.69 -1.98 10.43
CA GLU A 40 -28.18 -3.33 10.16
C GLU A 40 -27.55 -3.96 11.41
N TRP A 41 -26.77 -3.19 12.18
CA TRP A 41 -26.15 -3.68 13.41
C TRP A 41 -27.18 -4.23 14.40
N LYS A 42 -28.35 -3.59 14.55
CA LYS A 42 -29.43 -4.14 15.40
C LYS A 42 -29.90 -5.52 14.97
N LYS A 43 -29.85 -5.82 13.67
CA LYS A 43 -30.32 -7.10 13.11
C LYS A 43 -29.28 -8.20 13.27
N ILE A 44 -28.01 -7.88 13.04
CA ILE A 44 -26.95 -8.89 12.86
C ILE A 44 -25.67 -8.66 13.67
N GLY A 45 -25.51 -7.52 14.33
CA GLY A 45 -24.26 -7.12 15.00
C GLY A 45 -23.84 -8.01 16.17
N GLY A 46 -24.81 -8.64 16.84
CA GLY A 46 -24.54 -9.66 17.88
C GLY A 46 -24.34 -11.08 17.32
N SER A 47 -24.42 -11.28 15.99
CA SER A 47 -24.28 -12.59 15.38
C SER A 47 -22.83 -13.08 15.49
N ARG A 48 -22.65 -14.28 16.07
CA ARG A 48 -21.33 -14.92 16.13
C ARG A 48 -20.68 -15.04 14.75
N LEU A 49 -21.45 -15.39 13.72
CA LEU A 49 -20.92 -15.50 12.36
C LEU A 49 -20.36 -14.17 11.85
N VAL A 50 -21.05 -13.06 12.10
CA VAL A 50 -20.60 -11.72 11.69
C VAL A 50 -19.31 -11.34 12.41
N MET A 51 -19.21 -11.62 13.71
CA MET A 51 -18.01 -11.32 14.50
C MET A 51 -16.80 -12.16 14.09
N GLU A 52 -17.00 -13.45 13.80
CA GLU A 52 -15.93 -14.34 13.31
C GLU A 52 -15.43 -13.90 11.91
N LEU A 53 -16.35 -13.58 10.99
CA LEU A 53 -15.99 -13.05 9.66
C LEU A 53 -15.29 -11.70 9.74
N PHE A 54 -15.72 -10.82 10.64
CA PHE A 54 -15.04 -9.55 10.89
C PHE A 54 -13.60 -9.77 11.41
N GLY A 55 -13.42 -10.70 12.35
CA GLY A 55 -12.10 -11.09 12.84
C GLY A 55 -11.17 -11.56 11.72
N GLU A 56 -11.67 -12.42 10.82
CA GLU A 56 -10.92 -12.87 9.64
C GLU A 56 -10.57 -11.73 8.68
N VAL A 57 -11.50 -10.81 8.40
CA VAL A 57 -11.22 -9.62 7.57
C VAL A 57 -10.13 -8.76 8.20
N MET A 58 -10.16 -8.55 9.50
CA MET A 58 -9.15 -7.75 10.20
C MET A 58 -7.78 -8.44 10.20
N ARG A 59 -7.73 -9.77 10.40
CA ARG A 59 -6.51 -10.57 10.28
C ARG A 59 -5.90 -10.44 8.88
N GLN A 60 -6.70 -10.65 7.84
CA GLN A 60 -6.26 -10.53 6.45
C GLN A 60 -5.78 -9.11 6.12
N ARG A 61 -6.47 -8.06 6.59
CA ARG A 61 -6.01 -6.67 6.43
C ARG A 61 -4.65 -6.44 7.10
N GLY A 62 -4.43 -7.01 8.28
CA GLY A 62 -3.13 -6.97 8.97
C GLY A 62 -2.04 -7.64 8.16
N GLU A 63 -2.30 -8.84 7.61
CA GLU A 63 -1.35 -9.56 6.75
C GLU A 63 -1.02 -8.80 5.46
N ILE A 64 -2.02 -8.21 4.81
CA ILE A 64 -1.80 -7.37 3.61
C ILE A 64 -0.94 -6.16 3.97
N ALA A 65 -1.19 -5.50 5.11
CA ALA A 65 -0.39 -4.37 5.55
C ALA A 65 1.07 -4.77 5.81
N HIS A 66 1.28 -5.94 6.45
CA HIS A 66 2.62 -6.49 6.68
C HIS A 66 3.35 -6.78 5.36
N LEU A 67 2.72 -7.53 4.45
CA LEU A 67 3.30 -7.88 3.15
C LEU A 67 3.64 -6.66 2.31
N LYS A 68 2.79 -5.61 2.34
CA LYS A 68 3.08 -4.33 1.68
C LYS A 68 4.30 -3.63 2.29
N GLY A 69 4.48 -3.73 3.60
CA GLY A 69 5.68 -3.23 4.28
C GLY A 69 6.94 -3.96 3.82
N GLU A 70 6.90 -5.28 3.74
CA GLU A 70 8.01 -6.09 3.24
C GLU A 70 8.32 -5.83 1.75
N GLU A 71 7.29 -5.69 0.92
CA GLU A 71 7.43 -5.31 -0.49
C GLU A 71 8.11 -3.94 -0.63
N GLN A 72 7.69 -2.96 0.17
CA GLN A 72 8.25 -1.61 0.14
C GLN A 72 9.73 -1.59 0.54
N GLU A 73 10.11 -2.34 1.57
CA GLU A 73 11.51 -2.44 2.00
C GLU A 73 12.34 -3.16 0.94
N SER A 74 11.82 -4.25 0.36
CA SER A 74 12.48 -4.94 -0.75
C SER A 74 12.68 -4.03 -1.96
N ARG A 75 11.66 -3.24 -2.32
CA ARG A 75 11.75 -2.27 -3.41
C ARG A 75 12.83 -1.22 -3.15
N LYS A 76 12.92 -0.71 -1.92
CA LYS A 76 13.94 0.25 -1.53
C LYS A 76 15.36 -0.32 -1.68
N LEU A 77 15.59 -1.55 -1.20
CA LEU A 77 16.87 -2.23 -1.36
C LEU A 77 17.23 -2.46 -2.83
N LEU A 78 16.26 -2.83 -3.66
CA LEU A 78 16.46 -2.98 -5.12
C LEU A 78 16.83 -1.65 -5.77
N SER A 79 16.18 -0.54 -5.37
CA SER A 79 16.53 0.81 -5.83
C SER A 79 17.95 1.19 -5.45
N GLU A 80 18.33 1.08 -4.18
CA GLU A 80 19.69 1.42 -3.71
C GLU A 80 20.77 0.60 -4.44
N ALA A 81 20.53 -0.70 -4.67
CA ALA A 81 21.43 -1.55 -5.44
C ALA A 81 21.52 -1.15 -6.92
N ALA A 82 20.40 -0.78 -7.52
CA ALA A 82 20.36 -0.34 -8.92
C ALA A 82 21.06 1.01 -9.10
N GLU A 83 20.84 1.97 -8.20
CA GLU A 83 21.50 3.28 -8.21
C GLU A 83 23.02 3.12 -8.16
N TYR A 84 23.52 2.28 -7.25
CA TYR A 84 24.94 1.93 -7.20
C TYR A 84 25.46 1.35 -8.52
N LEU A 85 24.72 0.43 -9.15
CA LEU A 85 25.10 -0.16 -10.43
C LEU A 85 25.10 0.86 -11.58
N ILE A 86 24.17 1.81 -11.56
CA ILE A 86 24.12 2.91 -12.54
C ILE A 86 25.36 3.79 -12.39
N GLU A 87 25.71 4.21 -11.17
CA GLU A 87 26.91 5.00 -10.91
C GLU A 87 28.18 4.27 -11.37
N LYS A 88 28.31 2.98 -11.05
CA LYS A 88 29.48 2.17 -11.46
C LYS A 88 29.54 1.91 -12.96
N SER A 89 28.38 1.78 -13.62
CA SER A 89 28.29 1.73 -15.07
C SER A 89 28.88 3.01 -15.68
N SER A 90 28.46 4.18 -15.20
CA SER A 90 28.91 5.49 -15.67
C SER A 90 30.40 5.74 -15.44
N GLU A 91 30.96 5.29 -14.31
CA GLU A 91 32.40 5.42 -14.01
C GLU A 91 33.30 4.59 -14.95
N ARG A 92 32.80 3.46 -15.46
CA ARG A 92 33.58 2.44 -16.17
C ARG A 92 33.18 2.23 -17.62
N ASP A 93 32.18 2.97 -18.08
CA ASP A 93 31.49 2.76 -19.36
C ASP A 93 31.00 1.30 -19.53
N ASP A 94 30.58 0.68 -18.42
CA ASP A 94 30.17 -0.72 -18.37
C ASP A 94 28.66 -0.85 -18.56
N ILE A 95 28.24 -1.04 -19.81
CA ILE A 95 26.82 -1.26 -20.18
C ILE A 95 26.23 -2.49 -19.47
N GLY A 96 27.04 -3.48 -19.10
CA GLY A 96 26.60 -4.66 -18.38
C GLY A 96 26.00 -4.33 -17.01
N MET A 97 26.60 -3.39 -16.27
CA MET A 97 26.09 -2.91 -14.98
C MET A 97 24.78 -2.13 -15.14
N ARG A 98 24.65 -1.29 -16.16
CA ARG A 98 23.39 -0.60 -16.49
C ARG A 98 22.26 -1.58 -16.78
N ARG A 99 22.52 -2.63 -17.57
CA ARG A 99 21.53 -3.69 -17.83
C ARG A 99 21.15 -4.48 -16.57
N GLN A 100 22.07 -4.65 -15.61
CA GLN A 100 21.74 -5.22 -14.30
C GLN A 100 20.81 -4.30 -13.51
N ALA A 101 21.06 -2.98 -13.48
CA ALA A 101 20.15 -2.04 -12.84
C ALA A 101 18.74 -2.08 -13.46
N CYS A 102 18.64 -2.15 -14.79
CA CYS A 102 17.34 -2.26 -15.49
C CYS A 102 16.57 -3.52 -15.10
N ARG A 103 17.26 -4.64 -14.82
CA ARG A 103 16.60 -5.86 -14.31
C ARG A 103 16.02 -5.71 -12.90
N LEU A 104 16.58 -4.83 -12.08
CA LEU A 104 16.13 -4.64 -10.69
C LEU A 104 14.96 -3.66 -10.60
N ILE A 105 15.04 -2.53 -11.30
CA ILE A 105 14.07 -1.43 -11.13
C ILE A 105 13.30 -1.05 -12.40
N GLY A 106 13.68 -1.56 -13.56
CA GLY A 106 13.07 -1.21 -14.84
C GLY A 106 13.86 -0.16 -15.64
N GLU A 107 13.64 -0.16 -16.96
CA GLU A 107 14.27 0.77 -17.91
C GLU A 107 13.92 2.23 -17.62
N ARG A 108 12.64 2.49 -17.34
CA ARG A 108 12.14 3.83 -17.04
C ARG A 108 12.84 4.42 -15.82
N GLU A 109 12.93 3.66 -14.75
CA GLU A 109 13.47 4.09 -13.47
C GLU A 109 14.97 4.38 -13.58
N VAL A 110 15.71 3.54 -14.31
CA VAL A 110 17.14 3.78 -14.62
C VAL A 110 17.33 5.09 -15.40
N VAL A 111 16.56 5.29 -16.48
CA VAL A 111 16.66 6.50 -17.31
C VAL A 111 16.27 7.74 -16.51
N MET A 112 15.17 7.68 -15.74
CA MET A 112 14.74 8.78 -14.88
C MET A 112 15.78 9.14 -13.82
N TYR A 113 16.43 8.15 -13.21
CA TYR A 113 17.52 8.39 -12.28
C TYR A 113 18.67 9.14 -12.96
N LYS A 114 19.14 8.67 -14.12
CA LYS A 114 20.21 9.35 -14.85
C LYS A 114 19.86 10.79 -15.21
N LEU A 115 18.63 11.04 -15.65
CA LEU A 115 18.14 12.39 -15.96
C LEU A 115 18.05 13.30 -14.73
N ASN A 116 17.57 12.77 -13.60
CA ASN A 116 17.41 13.55 -12.36
C ASN A 116 18.75 13.91 -11.70
N TYR A 117 19.80 13.14 -11.95
CA TYR A 117 21.14 13.31 -11.38
C TYR A 117 22.20 13.71 -12.42
N ASP A 118 21.78 14.23 -13.58
CA ASP A 118 22.65 14.72 -14.66
C ASP A 118 23.75 13.72 -15.09
N GLN A 119 23.45 12.42 -15.06
CA GLN A 119 24.38 11.39 -15.50
C GLN A 119 24.41 11.26 -17.02
N ALA A 120 25.54 10.79 -17.55
CA ALA A 120 25.67 10.50 -18.98
C ALA A 120 24.68 9.40 -19.42
N LEU A 121 23.89 9.73 -20.44
CA LEU A 121 23.01 8.78 -21.12
C LEU A 121 23.84 7.94 -22.09
N CYS A 122 23.70 6.62 -22.03
CA CYS A 122 24.28 5.73 -23.03
C CYS A 122 23.35 5.55 -24.22
N ASP A 123 23.83 4.89 -25.28
CA ASP A 123 23.05 4.65 -26.49
C ASP A 123 21.72 3.93 -26.20
N GLU A 124 21.71 2.97 -25.25
CA GLU A 124 20.47 2.27 -24.86
C GLU A 124 19.45 3.21 -24.23
N ASP A 125 19.90 4.16 -23.40
CA ASP A 125 19.02 5.15 -22.78
C ASP A 125 18.41 6.06 -23.84
N ILE A 126 19.21 6.50 -24.83
CA ILE A 126 18.75 7.37 -25.92
C ILE A 126 17.75 6.63 -26.82
N VAL A 127 18.00 5.36 -27.15
CA VAL A 127 17.07 4.54 -27.93
C VAL A 127 15.74 4.42 -27.19
N TRP A 128 15.78 4.05 -25.91
CA TRP A 128 14.57 3.90 -25.11
C TRP A 128 13.77 5.21 -25.03
N ILE A 129 14.42 6.36 -24.78
CA ILE A 129 13.75 7.67 -24.74
C ILE A 129 13.04 7.96 -26.06
N ARG A 130 13.69 7.69 -27.20
CA ARG A 130 13.08 7.93 -28.52
C ARG A 130 11.84 7.08 -28.74
N GLU A 131 11.87 5.81 -28.31
CA GLU A 131 10.71 4.91 -28.39
C GLU A 131 9.54 5.37 -27.52
N GLN A 132 9.79 6.04 -26.40
CA GLN A 132 8.70 6.59 -25.56
C GLN A 132 8.11 7.90 -26.11
N LEU A 133 8.80 8.56 -27.03
CA LEU A 133 8.39 9.85 -27.61
C LEU A 133 7.78 9.73 -29.02
N SER A 134 7.89 8.56 -29.66
CA SER A 134 7.28 8.24 -30.96
C SER A 134 5.83 7.83 -30.82
#